data_AF-A0A942BVQ3-F1
#
_entry.id   AF-A0A942BVQ3-F1
#
_cell.length_a   1.000
_cell.length_b   1.000
_cell.length_c   1.000
_cell.angle_alpha   90.00
_cell.angle_beta   90.00
_cell.angle_gamma   90.00
#
_symmetry.space_group_name_H-M   'P 1'
#
loop_
_entity.id
_entity.type
_entity.pdbx_description
1 polymer ?
#
loop_
_entity_poly.entity_id
_entity_poly.type
_entity_poly.pdbx_seq_one_letter_code
_entity_poly.pdbx_strand_id
1 'polypeptide(L)'
;MTDKAATVKNLAETLSRLDIITQYDSPDHSEAWTIAISLTDLSDSFKAVNDTLLPRLRMASGSVEINAILLEIADEFRHILFHIHAMKFYQSLKMPTDGA
;
A
#
# COMPACT_ATOMS: atom_id res chain seq x y z
N MET A 1 1.67 -20.57 -1.45
CA MET A 1 0.92 -19.30 -1.39
C MET A 1 0.54 -19.10 0.06
N THR A 2 1.13 -18.12 0.73
CA THR A 2 0.71 -17.74 2.09
C THR A 2 -0.70 -17.16 1.98
N ASP A 3 -1.62 -17.60 2.83
CA ASP A 3 -2.96 -17.04 2.88
C ASP A 3 -2.86 -15.55 3.25
N LYS A 4 -3.36 -14.67 2.37
CA LYS A 4 -3.33 -13.22 2.55
C LYS A 4 -4.03 -12.82 3.84
N ALA A 5 -5.15 -13.47 4.16
CA ALA A 5 -5.89 -13.21 5.40
C ALA A 5 -5.07 -13.60 6.64
N ALA A 6 -4.38 -14.75 6.59
CA ALA A 6 -3.50 -15.17 7.67
C ALA A 6 -2.30 -14.22 7.85
N THR A 7 -1.75 -13.71 6.75
CA THR A 7 -0.64 -12.75 6.74
C THR A 7 -1.05 -11.42 7.38
N VAL A 8 -2.17 -10.84 6.93
CA VAL A 8 -2.73 -9.61 7.49
C VAL A 8 -3.03 -9.80 8.97
N LYS A 9 -3.68 -10.90 9.36
CA LYS A 9 -4.01 -11.18 10.76
C LYS A 9 -2.76 -11.25 11.64
N ASN A 10 -1.75 -12.01 11.22
CA ASN A 10 -0.51 -12.16 11.99
C ASN A 10 0.21 -10.81 12.17
N LEU A 11 0.26 -10.01 11.10
CA LEU A 11 0.87 -8.68 11.15
C LEU A 11 0.08 -7.74 12.07
N ALA A 12 -1.25 -7.70 11.95
CA ALA A 12 -2.11 -6.89 12.81
C ALA A 12 -1.98 -7.25 14.30
N GLU A 13 -1.95 -8.55 14.63
CA GLU A 13 -1.74 -9.04 16.01
C GLU A 13 -0.33 -8.73 16.55
N THR A 14 0.65 -8.57 15.67
CA THR A 14 2.00 -8.15 16.04
C THR A 14 2.02 -6.65 16.34
N LEU A 15 1.42 -5.84 15.47
CA LEU A 15 1.38 -4.38 15.58
C LEU A 15 0.47 -3.89 16.71
N SER A 16 -0.60 -4.62 17.05
CA SER A 16 -1.52 -4.26 18.13
C SER A 16 -0.90 -4.31 19.53
N ARG A 17 0.31 -4.86 19.66
CA ARG A 17 1.08 -4.89 20.93
C ARG A 17 1.87 -3.62 21.18
N LEU A 18 1.85 -2.68 20.24
CA LEU A 18 2.67 -1.47 20.29
C LEU A 18 1.77 -0.26 20.60
N ASP A 19 1.94 0.32 21.79
CA ASP A 19 1.19 1.52 22.21
C ASP A 19 1.37 2.70 21.24
N ILE A 20 2.54 2.78 20.60
CA ILE A 20 2.83 3.81 19.60
C ILE A 20 1.93 3.71 18.35
N ILE A 21 1.33 2.54 18.10
CA ILE A 21 0.39 2.31 17.00
C ILE A 21 -1.04 2.41 17.50
N THR A 22 -1.38 1.71 18.60
CA THR A 22 -2.76 1.65 19.12
C THR A 22 -3.27 2.99 19.63
N GLN A 23 -2.40 3.95 19.95
CA GLN A 23 -2.80 5.33 20.26
C GLN A 23 -3.61 6.02 19.13
N TYR A 24 -3.56 5.50 17.90
CA TYR A 24 -4.32 6.02 16.74
C TYR A 24 -5.64 5.27 16.45
N ASP A 25 -5.97 4.26 17.26
CA ASP A 25 -7.23 3.53 17.16
C ASP A 25 -8.43 4.47 17.34
N SER A 26 -9.55 4.09 16.76
CA SER A 26 -10.86 4.74 16.94
C SER A 26 -11.91 3.66 17.25
N PRO A 27 -13.11 4.02 17.75
CA PRO A 27 -14.14 3.05 18.10
C PRO A 27 -14.43 2.02 16.98
N ASP A 28 -14.32 2.45 15.72
CA ASP A 28 -14.67 1.62 14.55
C ASP A 28 -13.45 1.08 13.78
N HIS A 29 -12.23 1.53 14.11
CA HIS A 29 -11.03 1.17 13.34
C HIS A 29 -9.81 0.96 14.22
N SER A 30 -9.15 -0.19 14.04
CA SER A 30 -7.84 -0.47 14.60
C SER A 30 -6.75 -0.07 13.61
N GLU A 31 -5.85 0.81 14.04
CA GLU A 31 -4.72 1.27 13.24
C GLU A 31 -3.77 0.11 12.90
N ALA A 32 -3.58 -0.83 13.83
CA ALA A 32 -2.76 -2.02 13.59
C ALA A 32 -3.29 -2.85 12.39
N TRP A 33 -4.60 -3.02 12.30
CA TRP A 33 -5.24 -3.69 11.17
C TRP A 33 -5.16 -2.84 9.90
N THR A 34 -5.38 -1.54 9.99
CA THR A 34 -5.25 -0.61 8.86
C THR A 34 -3.85 -0.68 8.25
N ILE A 35 -2.79 -0.66 9.06
CA ILE A 35 -1.41 -0.80 8.60
C ILE A 35 -1.19 -2.18 7.97
N ALA A 36 -1.63 -3.25 8.62
CA ALA A 36 -1.41 -4.61 8.12
C ALA A 36 -2.06 -4.85 6.75
N ILE A 37 -3.30 -4.40 6.58
CA ILE A 37 -4.02 -4.44 5.30
C ILE A 37 -3.28 -3.58 4.28
N SER A 38 -3.01 -2.32 4.63
CA SER A 38 -2.40 -1.36 3.73
C SER A 38 -1.02 -1.80 3.22
N LEU A 39 -0.15 -2.30 4.10
CA LEU A 39 1.18 -2.78 3.67
C LEU A 39 1.10 -4.03 2.79
N THR A 40 0.13 -4.91 3.05
CA THR A 40 -0.09 -6.11 2.23
C THR A 40 -0.61 -5.72 0.85
N ASP A 41 -1.61 -4.83 0.79
CA ASP A 41 -2.18 -4.34 -0.48
C ASP A 41 -1.16 -3.51 -1.27
N LEU A 42 -0.35 -2.68 -0.59
CA LEU A 42 0.76 -1.97 -1.20
C LEU A 42 1.76 -2.94 -1.84
N SER A 43 2.14 -4.01 -1.15
CA SER A 43 3.03 -5.03 -1.69
C SER A 43 2.45 -5.65 -2.97
N ASP A 44 1.14 -5.93 -3.00
CA ASP A 44 0.47 -6.49 -4.18
C ASP A 44 0.45 -5.48 -5.34
N SER A 45 0.10 -4.21 -5.10
CA SER A 45 0.12 -3.15 -6.12
C SER A 45 1.53 -2.90 -6.68
N PHE A 46 2.55 -2.82 -5.83
CA PHE A 46 3.93 -2.69 -6.29
C PHE A 46 4.38 -3.89 -7.11
N LYS A 47 3.97 -5.10 -6.73
CA LYS A 47 4.22 -6.32 -7.50
C LYS A 47 3.53 -6.28 -8.86
N ALA A 48 2.27 -5.84 -8.93
CA ALA A 48 1.53 -5.69 -10.17
C ALA A 48 2.24 -4.72 -11.12
N VAL A 49 2.66 -3.56 -10.61
CA VAL A 49 3.41 -2.57 -11.39
C VAL A 49 4.74 -3.15 -11.88
N ASN A 50 5.56 -3.74 -11.00
CA ASN A 50 6.92 -4.17 -11.33
C ASN A 50 6.98 -5.44 -12.17
N ASP A 51 6.18 -6.44 -11.84
CA ASP A 51 6.28 -7.77 -12.44
C ASP A 51 5.38 -7.91 -13.68
N THR A 52 4.35 -7.06 -13.81
CA THR A 52 3.36 -7.16 -14.90
C THR A 52 3.31 -5.92 -15.78
N LEU A 53 2.97 -4.76 -15.22
CA LEU A 53 2.64 -3.57 -16.02
C LEU A 53 3.88 -2.94 -16.67
N LEU A 54 4.98 -2.80 -15.94
CA LEU A 54 6.22 -2.24 -16.49
C LEU A 54 6.83 -3.13 -17.60
N PRO A 55 6.94 -4.47 -17.45
CA PRO A 55 7.37 -5.33 -18.54
C PRO A 55 6.46 -5.23 -19.77
N ARG A 56 5.12 -5.25 -19.58
CA ARG A 56 4.16 -5.06 -20.68
C ARG A 56 4.38 -3.73 -21.39
N LEU A 57 4.56 -2.63 -20.63
CA LEU A 57 4.80 -1.31 -21.18
C LEU A 57 6.07 -1.25 -22.03
N ARG A 58 7.14 -1.93 -21.61
CA ARG A 58 8.41 -2.01 -22.37
C ARG A 58 8.29 -2.76 -23.69
N MET A 59 7.35 -3.70 -23.77
CA MET A 59 7.12 -4.53 -24.97
C MET A 59 6.05 -3.94 -25.90
N ALA A 60 5.22 -3.03 -25.40
CA ALA A 60 4.13 -2.42 -26.16
C ALA A 60 4.67 -1.51 -27.28
N SER A 61 4.06 -1.62 -28.47
CA SER A 61 4.44 -0.81 -29.64
C SER A 61 3.31 0.05 -30.19
N GLY A 62 2.05 -0.26 -29.82
CA GLY A 62 0.87 0.48 -30.27
C GLY A 62 0.46 1.56 -29.27
N SER A 63 0.13 2.77 -29.76
CA SER A 63 -0.33 3.88 -28.91
C SER A 63 -1.56 3.53 -28.07
N VAL A 64 -2.50 2.75 -28.61
CA VAL A 64 -3.70 2.29 -27.89
C VAL A 64 -3.34 1.37 -26.72
N GLU A 65 -2.44 0.42 -26.96
CA GLU A 65 -1.97 -0.53 -25.94
C GLU A 65 -1.17 0.19 -24.83
N ILE A 66 -0.25 1.08 -25.23
CA ILE A 66 0.54 1.90 -24.31
C ILE A 66 -0.39 2.73 -23.42
N ASN A 67 -1.39 3.40 -24.00
CA ASN A 67 -2.35 4.19 -23.23
C ASN A 67 -3.16 3.34 -22.25
N ALA A 68 -3.58 2.13 -22.64
CA ALA A 68 -4.28 1.21 -21.74
C ALA A 68 -3.39 0.81 -20.55
N ILE A 69 -2.14 0.46 -20.79
CA ILE A 69 -1.19 0.08 -19.71
C ILE A 69 -0.92 1.26 -18.78
N LEU A 70 -0.79 2.49 -19.31
CA LEU A 70 -0.62 3.69 -18.49
C LEU A 70 -1.84 3.96 -17.58
N LEU A 71 -3.06 3.69 -18.07
CA LEU A 71 -4.27 3.79 -17.25
C LEU A 71 -4.32 2.71 -16.16
N GLU A 72 -3.90 1.48 -16.46
CA GLU A 72 -3.76 0.43 -15.44
C GLU A 72 -2.74 0.83 -14.36
N ILE A 73 -1.59 1.40 -14.74
CA ILE A 73 -0.60 1.92 -13.79
C ILE A 73 -1.18 3.07 -12.94
N ALA A 74 -1.95 3.97 -13.56
CA ALA A 74 -2.59 5.07 -12.83
C ALA A 74 -3.58 4.56 -11.77
N ASP A 75 -4.29 3.47 -12.03
CA ASP A 75 -5.18 2.85 -11.03
C ASP A 75 -4.40 2.23 -9.87
N GLU A 76 -3.30 1.52 -10.15
CA GLU A 76 -2.41 1.02 -9.09
C GLU A 76 -1.81 2.16 -8.25
N PHE A 77 -1.42 3.27 -8.86
CA PHE A 77 -0.93 4.45 -8.13
C PHE A 77 -2.02 5.08 -7.26
N ARG A 78 -3.28 5.10 -7.72
CA ARG A 78 -4.41 5.54 -6.91
C ARG A 78 -4.62 4.63 -5.71
N HIS A 79 -4.54 3.31 -5.87
CA HIS A 79 -4.60 2.36 -4.75
C HIS A 79 -3.44 2.55 -3.77
N ILE A 80 -2.21 2.70 -4.26
CA ILE A 80 -1.03 2.95 -3.44
C ILE A 80 -1.21 4.22 -2.61
N LEU A 81 -1.61 5.33 -3.23
CA LEU A 81 -1.83 6.59 -2.51
C LEU A 81 -2.94 6.47 -1.48
N PHE A 82 -4.03 5.76 -1.79
CA PHE A 82 -5.09 5.50 -0.83
C PHE A 82 -4.57 4.78 0.41
N HIS A 83 -3.84 3.68 0.26
CA HIS A 83 -3.30 2.91 1.37
C HIS A 83 -2.24 3.67 2.18
N ILE A 84 -1.37 4.46 1.53
CA ILE A 84 -0.42 5.34 2.22
C ILE A 84 -1.18 6.36 3.09
N HIS A 85 -2.23 6.97 2.56
CA HIS A 85 -3.05 7.95 3.27
C HIS A 85 -4.07 7.32 4.25
N ALA A 86 -4.17 5.99 4.34
CA ALA A 86 -5.01 5.34 5.33
C ALA A 86 -4.33 5.20 6.69
N MET A 87 -3.00 5.14 6.74
CA MET A 87 -2.22 4.83 7.94
C MET A 87 -1.88 6.10 8.74
N LYS A 88 -2.64 6.38 9.81
CA LYS A 88 -2.45 7.52 10.71
C LYS A 88 -1.08 7.50 11.39
N PHE A 89 -0.57 6.33 11.76
CA PHE A 89 0.75 6.19 12.38
C PHE A 89 1.82 6.85 11.50
N TYR A 90 1.89 6.51 10.21
CA TYR A 90 2.88 7.08 9.31
C TYR A 90 2.64 8.56 9.03
N GLN A 91 1.38 9.02 8.97
CA GLN A 91 1.06 10.45 8.83
C GLN A 91 1.52 11.29 10.02
N SER A 92 1.54 10.70 11.22
CA SER A 92 1.98 11.38 12.44
C SER A 92 3.49 11.57 12.51
N LEU A 93 4.26 10.77 11.76
CA LEU A 93 5.71 10.84 11.77
C LEU A 93 6.14 12.16 11.15
N LYS A 94 6.63 13.07 11.98
CA LYS A 94 7.38 14.23 11.53
C LYS A 94 8.71 13.73 10.99
N MET A 95 8.75 13.42 9.70
CA MET A 95 10.00 13.24 8.98
C MET A 95 10.75 14.57 9.07
N PRO A 96 12.01 14.59 9.53
CA PRO A 96 12.86 15.75 9.32
C PRO A 96 12.80 16.07 7.82
N THR A 97 12.25 17.22 7.49
CA THR A 97 12.50 17.77 6.16
C THR A 97 13.93 18.27 6.25
N ASP A 98 14.85 17.53 5.64
CA ASP A 98 16.19 18.07 5.42
C ASP A 98 16.02 19.38 4.64
N GLY A 99 16.21 20.50 5.34
CA GLY A 99 16.41 21.87 4.83
C GLY A 99 15.49 22.34 3.70
N ALA A 100 14.44 23.07 4.05
CA ALA A 100 13.99 24.17 3.20
C ALA A 100 14.99 25.34 3.26
#